data_AF-A0A1E5L963-F1
#
_entry.id   AF-A0A1E5L963-F1
#
_cell.length_a   1.000
_cell.length_b   1.000
_cell.length_c   1.000
_cell.angle_alpha   90.00
_cell.angle_beta   90.00
_cell.angle_gamma   90.00
#
_symmetry.space_group_name_H-M   'P 1'
#
loop_
_entity.id
_entity.type
_entity.pdbx_description
1 polymer ?
#
loop_
_entity_poly.entity_id
_entity_poly.type
_entity_poly.pdbx_seq_one_letter_code
_entity_poly.pdbx_strand_id
1 'polypeptide(L)'
;MIEGYVPPVGFDARLRPWYTSAVERYPDISVGLPYQDVSTEEWLVSVSLAMVDDEGQLIGVMAVDCTLEYVKSLMLQATSLTPRLITCWIKIDKFLYIRTGTFYIDPQIPLSPAYHRSFQQIQEL
;
A
#
# COMPACT_ATOMS: atom_id res chain seq x y z
N MET A 1 13.58 4.51 -13.77
CA MET A 1 13.18 3.11 -14.03
C MET A 1 14.27 2.19 -13.49
N ILE A 2 13.90 0.99 -13.06
CA ILE A 2 14.84 -0.04 -12.64
C ILE A 2 15.64 -0.50 -13.88
N GLU A 3 16.96 -0.60 -13.75
CA GLU A 3 17.83 -1.04 -14.85
C GLU A 3 17.46 -2.47 -15.27
N GLY A 4 17.30 -2.70 -16.57
CA GLY A 4 16.93 -4.01 -17.13
C GLY A 4 15.45 -4.40 -17.00
N TYR A 5 14.61 -3.57 -16.38
CA TYR A 5 13.16 -3.82 -16.33
C TYR A 5 12.51 -3.44 -17.66
N VAL A 6 11.84 -4.41 -18.29
CA VAL A 6 11.00 -4.19 -19.47
C VAL A 6 9.54 -4.21 -19.02
N PRO A 7 8.85 -3.06 -18.98
CA PRO A 7 7.45 -3.04 -18.57
C PRO A 7 6.56 -3.73 -19.61
N PRO A 8 5.42 -4.31 -19.18
CA PRO A 8 4.46 -4.90 -20.11
C PRO A 8 3.88 -3.85 -21.07
N VAL A 9 3.38 -4.31 -22.22
CA VAL A 9 2.74 -3.44 -23.22
C VAL A 9 1.58 -2.67 -22.59
N GLY A 10 1.55 -1.35 -22.79
CA GLY A 10 0.51 -0.48 -22.23
C GLY A 10 0.72 -0.09 -20.77
N PHE A 11 1.85 -0.45 -20.16
CA PHE A 11 2.19 0.01 -18.82
C PHE A 11 2.37 1.53 -18.77
N ASP A 12 1.60 2.18 -17.90
CA ASP A 12 1.76 3.58 -17.55
C ASP A 12 1.95 3.71 -16.04
N ALA A 13 3.16 4.11 -15.64
CA ALA A 13 3.53 4.33 -14.24
C ALA A 13 2.64 5.39 -13.57
N ARG A 14 2.15 6.38 -14.31
CA ARG A 14 1.38 7.53 -13.78
C ARG A 14 -0.02 7.14 -13.32
N LEU A 15 -0.51 6.00 -13.81
CA LEU A 15 -1.81 5.45 -13.43
C LEU A 15 -1.71 4.48 -12.25
N ARG A 16 -0.49 4.20 -11.76
CA ARG A 16 -0.29 3.23 -10.70
C ARG A 16 -0.62 3.84 -9.34
N PRO A 17 -1.20 3.05 -8.40
CA PRO A 17 -1.62 3.56 -7.11
C PRO A 17 -0.51 4.29 -6.34
N TRP A 18 0.72 3.77 -6.37
CA TRP A 18 1.88 4.38 -5.72
C TRP A 18 2.24 5.75 -6.32
N TYR A 19 2.01 5.96 -7.62
CA TYR A 19 2.29 7.22 -8.30
C TYR A 19 1.24 8.25 -7.94
N THR A 20 -0.04 7.91 -8.13
CA THR A 20 -1.15 8.83 -7.88
C THR A 20 -1.19 9.25 -6.42
N SER A 21 -0.98 8.30 -5.49
CA SER A 21 -0.99 8.60 -4.07
C SER A 21 0.18 9.48 -3.62
N ALA A 22 1.36 9.34 -4.22
CA ALA A 22 2.49 10.21 -3.94
C ALA A 22 2.22 11.65 -4.38
N VAL A 23 1.64 11.83 -5.57
CA VAL A 23 1.27 13.15 -6.10
C VAL A 23 0.18 13.79 -5.26
N GLU A 24 -0.84 13.03 -4.85
CA GLU A 24 -1.94 13.51 -4.01
C GLU A 24 -1.48 13.93 -2.60
N ARG A 25 -0.43 13.29 -2.06
CA ARG A 25 0.06 13.53 -0.70
C ARG A 25 1.19 14.54 -0.63
N TYR A 26 1.75 14.98 -1.75
CA TYR A 26 2.84 15.96 -1.76
C TYR A 26 2.51 17.19 -0.88
N PRO A 27 3.43 17.64 -0.01
CA PRO A 27 4.84 17.25 0.11
C PRO A 27 5.11 16.04 1.02
N ASP A 28 4.07 15.40 1.56
CA ASP A 28 4.21 14.29 2.49
C ASP A 28 4.45 12.94 1.76
N ILE A 29 5.09 12.02 2.49
CA ILE A 29 5.27 10.64 2.03
C ILE A 29 3.92 9.91 2.01
N SER A 30 3.67 9.13 0.96
CA SER A 30 2.62 8.11 0.91
C SER A 30 3.12 6.77 1.42
N VAL A 31 2.33 6.08 2.23
CA VAL A 31 2.75 4.84 2.90
C VAL A 31 1.60 3.85 2.95
N GLY A 32 1.93 2.58 2.71
CA GLY A 32 1.09 1.44 3.06
C GLY A 32 -0.08 1.24 2.10
N LEU A 33 0.07 1.67 0.85
CA LEU A 33 -0.95 1.46 -0.18
C LEU A 33 -0.81 0.04 -0.77
N PRO A 34 -1.75 -0.89 -0.53
CA PRO A 34 -1.71 -2.20 -1.15
C PRO A 34 -2.12 -2.12 -2.62
N TYR A 35 -1.42 -2.84 -3.48
CA TYR A 35 -1.76 -2.97 -4.90
C TYR A 35 -1.18 -4.25 -5.48
N GLN A 36 -1.73 -4.70 -6.61
CA GLN A 36 -1.22 -5.86 -7.33
C GLN A 36 -0.17 -5.43 -8.35
N ASP A 37 1.01 -6.07 -8.31
CA ASP A 37 2.04 -5.85 -9.32
C ASP A 37 1.54 -6.29 -10.69
N VAL A 38 1.92 -5.52 -11.72
CA VAL A 38 1.45 -5.77 -13.09
C VAL A 38 2.22 -6.90 -13.77
N SER A 39 3.44 -7.20 -13.32
CA SER A 39 4.33 -8.17 -13.96
C SER A 39 4.28 -9.53 -13.25
N THR A 40 4.28 -9.53 -11.91
CA THR A 40 4.30 -10.74 -11.09
C THR A 40 2.94 -11.16 -10.56
N GLU A 41 1.94 -10.27 -10.64
CA GLU A 41 0.61 -10.44 -10.03
C GLU A 41 0.65 -10.57 -8.50
N GLU A 42 1.80 -10.33 -7.87
CA GLU A 42 1.95 -10.36 -6.41
C GLU A 42 1.29 -9.14 -5.77
N TRP A 43 0.78 -9.34 -4.55
CA TRP A 43 0.30 -8.24 -3.74
C TRP A 43 1.46 -7.53 -3.04
N LEU A 44 1.59 -6.24 -3.29
CA LEU A 44 2.63 -5.37 -2.75
C LEU A 44 2.02 -4.28 -1.87
N VAL A 45 2.84 -3.70 -0.99
CA VAL A 45 2.59 -2.42 -0.32
C VAL A 45 3.70 -1.45 -0.66
N SER A 46 3.34 -0.19 -0.94
CA SER A 46 4.31 0.83 -1.36
C SER A 46 4.51 1.92 -0.32
N VAL A 47 5.73 2.43 -0.25
CA VAL A 47 6.07 3.76 0.27
C VAL A 47 6.50 4.62 -0.91
N SER A 48 5.88 5.78 -1.12
CA SER A 48 6.16 6.62 -2.28
C SER A 48 6.20 8.11 -1.98
N LEU A 49 6.99 8.84 -2.77
CA LEU A 49 7.25 10.27 -2.62
C LEU A 49 7.27 10.95 -3.99
N ALA A 50 6.51 12.04 -4.12
CA ALA A 50 6.55 12.89 -5.29
C ALA A 50 7.77 13.82 -5.22
N MET A 51 8.49 13.93 -6.34
CA MET A 51 9.66 14.77 -6.47
C MET A 51 9.31 15.94 -7.39
N VAL A 52 9.71 17.15 -7.01
CA VAL A 52 9.52 18.37 -7.79
C VAL A 52 10.87 19.03 -8.07
N ASP A 53 10.95 19.85 -9.11
CA ASP A 53 12.10 20.73 -9.37
C ASP A 53 12.07 21.99 -8.49
N ASP A 54 13.06 22.87 -8.67
CA ASP A 54 13.21 24.11 -7.90
C ASP A 54 12.05 25.10 -8.15
N GLU A 55 11.34 24.93 -9.27
CA GLU A 55 10.14 25.67 -9.67
C GLU A 55 8.83 25.02 -9.17
N GLY A 56 8.91 23.90 -8.45
CA GLY A 56 7.77 23.17 -7.90
C GLY A 56 6.99 22.34 -8.92
N GLN A 57 7.54 22.11 -10.11
CA GLN A 57 6.94 21.23 -11.12
C GLN A 57 7.25 19.77 -10.81
N LEU A 58 6.25 18.89 -10.97
CA LEU A 58 6.41 17.45 -10.76
C LEU A 58 7.39 16.85 -11.77
N ILE A 59 8.54 16.38 -11.30
CA ILE A 59 9.53 15.66 -12.11
C ILE A 59 9.28 14.14 -12.12
N GLY A 60 8.62 13.61 -11.09
CA GLY A 60 8.26 12.20 -11.03
C GLY A 60 7.95 11.71 -9.61
N VAL A 61 7.90 10.39 -9.46
CA VAL A 61 7.64 9.72 -8.18
C VAL A 61 8.71 8.64 -7.93
N MET A 62 9.22 8.60 -6.71
CA MET A 62 10.00 7.48 -6.19
C MET A 62 9.08 6.58 -5.37
N ALA A 63 9.23 5.26 -5.52
CA ALA A 63 8.48 4.27 -4.76
C ALA A 63 9.40 3.12 -4.33
N VAL A 64 9.14 2.57 -3.14
CA VAL A 64 9.77 1.38 -2.60
C VAL A 64 8.68 0.41 -2.21
N ASP A 65 8.73 -0.79 -2.77
CA ASP A 65 7.73 -1.82 -2.58
C ASP A 65 8.21 -2.95 -1.67
N CYS A 66 7.25 -3.55 -0.99
CA CYS A 66 7.43 -4.74 -0.18
C CYS A 66 6.28 -5.70 -0.48
N THR A 67 6.57 -6.99 -0.62
CA THR A 67 5.52 -8.00 -0.79
C THR A 67 4.69 -8.14 0.49
N LEU A 68 3.38 -8.35 0.36
CA LEU A 68 2.51 -8.62 1.50
C LEU A 68 2.88 -9.94 2.20
N GLU A 69 3.41 -10.92 1.47
CA GLU A 69 3.92 -12.16 2.06
C GLU A 69 5.14 -11.89 2.96
N TYR A 70 6.05 -10.99 2.56
CA TYR A 70 7.16 -10.61 3.44
C TYR A 70 6.67 -9.90 4.70
N VAL A 71 5.72 -8.96 4.57
CA VAL A 71 5.10 -8.29 5.75
C VAL A 71 4.48 -9.32 6.69
N LYS A 72 3.71 -10.27 6.15
CA LYS A 72 3.13 -11.39 6.92
C LYS A 72 4.20 -12.24 7.60
N SER A 73 5.31 -12.54 6.92
CA SER A 73 6.43 -13.29 7.49
C SER A 73 7.06 -12.56 8.69
N LEU A 74 7.20 -11.24 8.62
CA LEU A 74 7.70 -10.41 9.72
C LEU A 74 6.72 -10.43 10.90
N MET A 75 5.42 -10.34 10.64
CA MET A 75 4.38 -10.42 11.67
C MET A 75 4.37 -11.77 12.38
N LEU A 76 4.50 -12.87 11.64
CA LEU A 76 4.57 -14.22 12.21
C LEU A 76 5.83 -14.42 13.05
N GLN A 77 6.98 -13.96 12.57
CA GLN A 77 8.24 -14.01 13.32
C GLN A 77 8.13 -13.22 14.62
N ALA A 78 7.62 -11.99 14.57
CA ALA A 78 7.38 -11.20 15.77
C ALA A 78 6.51 -11.98 16.77
N THR A 79 5.39 -12.53 16.30
CA THR A 79 4.44 -13.30 17.14
C THR A 79 5.07 -14.57 17.75
N SER A 80 5.92 -15.29 17.02
CA SER A 80 6.60 -16.49 17.54
C SER A 80 7.60 -16.19 18.65
N LEU A 81 8.17 -14.99 18.68
CA LEU A 81 9.14 -14.55 19.68
C LEU A 81 8.47 -14.12 21.00
N THR A 82 7.15 -13.97 21.02
CA THR A 82 6.36 -13.77 22.23
C THR A 82 5.05 -14.56 22.15
N PRO A 83 4.98 -15.77 22.74
CA PRO A 83 3.74 -16.56 22.77
C PRO A 83 2.58 -15.91 23.57
N ARG A 84 2.77 -14.69 24.06
CA ARG A 84 1.70 -13.82 24.56
C ARG A 84 1.50 -12.68 23.55
N LEU A 85 0.45 -12.83 22.72
CA LEU A 85 -0.26 -11.76 22.01
C LEU A 85 0.60 -10.53 21.63
N ILE A 86 1.21 -10.56 20.44
CA ILE A 86 1.66 -9.30 19.81
C ILE A 86 0.51 -8.69 19.03
N THR A 87 0.07 -7.54 19.52
CA THR A 87 -0.68 -6.54 18.75
C THR A 87 0.35 -5.71 18.00
N CYS A 88 0.50 -5.92 16.68
CA CYS A 88 1.32 -5.05 15.84
C CYS A 88 0.49 -3.86 15.38
N TRP A 89 0.97 -2.64 15.66
CA TRP A 89 0.35 -1.38 15.27
C TRP A 89 1.16 -0.77 14.13
N ILE A 90 0.53 -0.51 12.98
CA ILE A 90 1.09 0.40 11.96
C ILE A 90 0.05 1.48 11.73
N LYS A 91 0.36 2.73 12.10
CA LYS A 91 -0.58 3.85 12.06
C LYS A 91 -0.14 4.89 11.04
N ILE A 92 -0.91 5.02 9.96
CA ILE A 92 -1.08 6.28 9.20
C ILE A 92 -2.58 6.40 8.86
N ASP A 93 -3.32 7.08 9.75
CA ASP A 93 -4.61 7.76 9.56
C ASP A 93 -5.83 7.08 8.92
N LYS A 94 -6.18 5.84 9.32
CA LYS A 94 -7.53 5.36 9.73
C LYS A 94 -7.58 3.81 9.76
N PHE A 95 -8.31 3.24 10.72
CA PHE A 95 -8.08 1.89 11.27
C PHE A 95 -8.54 0.70 10.40
N LEU A 96 -7.75 -0.38 10.41
CA LEU A 96 -8.14 -1.75 10.02
C LEU A 96 -7.94 -2.68 11.23
N TYR A 97 -9.00 -3.37 11.64
CA TYR A 97 -8.99 -4.36 12.72
C TYR A 97 -8.89 -5.78 12.15
N ILE A 98 -7.88 -6.54 12.56
CA ILE A 98 -7.83 -7.99 12.33
C ILE A 98 -7.64 -8.71 13.66
N ARG A 99 -8.72 -9.32 14.14
CA ARG A 99 -8.72 -10.36 15.16
C ARG A 99 -8.79 -11.71 14.43
N THR A 100 -7.93 -12.65 14.80
CA THR A 100 -8.07 -14.04 14.33
C THR A 100 -9.49 -14.54 14.64
N GLY A 101 -10.29 -14.73 13.59
CA GLY A 101 -11.59 -15.40 13.64
C GLY A 101 -12.84 -14.55 13.36
N THR A 102 -12.78 -13.22 13.23
CA THR A 102 -13.93 -12.43 12.74
C THR A 102 -13.53 -10.98 12.42
N PHE A 103 -13.91 -10.49 11.24
CA PHE A 103 -13.75 -9.08 10.86
C PHE A 103 -14.87 -8.25 11.50
N TYR A 104 -14.52 -7.15 12.16
CA TYR A 104 -15.48 -6.14 12.64
C TYR A 104 -15.14 -4.79 12.00
N ILE A 105 -16.11 -4.21 11.29
CA ILE A 105 -16.07 -2.83 10.81
C ILE A 105 -16.81 -1.99 11.84
N ASP A 106 -16.16 -0.95 12.38
CA ASP A 106 -16.83 0.02 13.26
C ASP A 106 -17.83 0.84 12.42
N PRO A 107 -19.14 0.75 12.69
CA PRO A 107 -20.16 1.45 11.90
C PRO A 107 -20.14 2.98 12.04
N GLN A 108 -19.33 3.54 12.95
CA GLN A 108 -19.26 5.00 13.15
C GLN A 108 -18.21 5.70 12.30
N ILE A 109 -17.44 4.99 11.47
CA ILE A 109 -16.34 5.58 10.70
C ILE A 109 -16.73 5.70 9.20
N PRO A 110 -16.82 6.92 8.65
CA PRO A 110 -17.13 7.10 7.23
C PRO A 110 -15.95 6.66 6.35
N LEU A 111 -16.19 5.67 5.50
CA LEU A 111 -15.24 5.21 4.48
C LEU A 111 -15.11 6.28 3.40
N SER A 112 -13.87 6.64 3.00
CA SER A 112 -13.70 7.54 1.86
C SER A 112 -14.04 6.80 0.55
N PRO A 113 -14.53 7.50 -0.50
CA PRO A 113 -14.96 6.87 -1.75
C PRO A 113 -13.88 6.03 -2.45
N ALA A 114 -12.60 6.34 -2.23
CA ALA A 114 -11.48 5.59 -2.78
C ALA A 114 -11.39 4.16 -2.20
N TYR A 115 -11.76 3.96 -0.94
CA TYR A 115 -11.71 2.64 -0.28
C TYR A 115 -12.84 1.71 -0.70
N HIS A 116 -13.99 2.25 -1.15
CA HIS A 116 -15.15 1.42 -1.52
C HIS A 116 -14.86 0.52 -2.72
N ARG A 117 -14.05 0.99 -3.69
CA ARG A 117 -13.71 0.24 -4.91
C ARG A 117 -12.69 -0.88 -4.64
N SER A 118 -11.64 -0.59 -3.89
CA SER A 118 -10.62 -1.60 -3.56
C SER A 118 -11.16 -2.69 -2.63
N PHE A 119 -12.17 -2.38 -1.82
CA PHE A 119 -12.78 -3.33 -0.90
C PHE A 119 -13.73 -4.32 -1.60
N GLN A 120 -14.52 -3.88 -2.59
CA GLN A 120 -15.40 -4.78 -3.35
C GLN A 120 -14.61 -5.84 -4.13
N GLN A 121 -13.44 -5.50 -4.67
CA GLN A 121 -12.56 -6.45 -5.37
C GLN A 121 -11.99 -7.56 -4.47
N ILE A 122 -11.90 -7.34 -3.16
CA ILE A 122 -11.39 -8.33 -2.21
C ILE A 122 -12.49 -9.30 -1.75
N GLN A 123 -13.77 -8.90 -1.81
CA GLN A 123 -14.90 -9.73 -1.36
C GLN A 123 -15.45 -10.69 -2.43
N GLU A 124 -15.02 -10.55 -3.68
CA GLU A 124 -15.44 -11.41 -4.81
C GLU A 124 -14.48 -12.59 -5.07
N LEU A 125 -13.47 -12.78 -4.21
CA LEU A 125 -12.53 -13.92 -4.18
C LEU A 125 -12.85 -14.86 -3.01
#